data_AF-A0A2W4PCY2-F1
#
_entry.id   AF-A0A2W4PCY2-F1
#
_cell.length_a   1.000
_cell.length_b   1.000
_cell.length_c   1.000
_cell.angle_alpha   90.00
_cell.angle_beta   90.00
_cell.angle_gamma   90.00
#
_symmetry.space_group_name_H-M   'P 1'
#
loop_
_entity.id
_entity.type
_entity.pdbx_description
1 polymer ?
#
loop_
_entity_poly.entity_id
_entity_poly.type
_entity_poly.pdbx_seq_one_letter_code
_entity_poly.pdbx_strand_id
1 'polypeptide(L)' 'MRDRLTEVDYQPLNSDPSESRWRNAAQWARNAMVKEGLLKTDSPRGIWEISESGRQRLVAS' A
#
# COMPACT_ATOMS: atom_id res chain seq x y z
N MET A 1 2.46 11.95 6.25
CA MET A 1 3.00 11.47 4.96
C MET A 1 3.47 12.61 4.07
N ARG A 2 2.84 13.80 4.11
CA ARG A 2 3.26 14.96 3.32
C ARG A 2 4.75 15.32 3.54
N ASP A 3 5.27 15.05 4.74
CA ASP A 3 6.65 15.35 5.15
C ASP A 3 7.65 14.23 4.81
N ARG A 4 7.18 13.14 4.17
CA ARG A 4 8.01 11.97 3.77
C ARG A 4 8.06 11.75 2.26
N LEU A 5 7.15 12.37 1.51
CA LEU A 5 7.11 12.28 0.05
C LEU A 5 7.98 13.39 -0.55
N THR A 6 8.77 13.04 -1.55
CA THR A 6 9.60 13.95 -2.33
C THR A 6 8.85 14.44 -3.57
N GLU A 7 9.37 15.47 -4.25
CA GLU A 7 8.81 15.93 -5.53
C GLU A 7 8.66 14.82 -6.58
N VAL A 8 9.62 13.89 -6.61
CA VAL A 8 9.59 12.74 -7.54
C VAL A 8 8.40 11.83 -7.27
N ASP A 9 7.97 11.69 -6.02
CA ASP A 9 6.86 10.81 -5.64
C ASP A 9 5.51 11.29 -6.22
N TYR A 10 5.38 12.60 -6.48
CA TYR A 10 4.21 13.21 -7.10
C TYR A 10 4.22 13.15 -8.63
N GLN A 11 5.37 12.83 -9.24
CA GLN A 11 5.48 12.72 -10.69
C GLN A 11 4.72 11.50 -11.24
N PRO A 12 4.28 11.58 -12.50
CA PRO A 12 3.58 10.48 -13.16
C PRO A 12 4.46 9.24 -13.41
N LEU A 13 3.77 8.10 -13.52
CA LEU A 13 4.16 6.89 -14.23
C LEU A 13 4.69 7.16 -15.65
N ASN A 14 5.90 6.74 -16.00
CA ASN A 14 6.29 6.69 -17.42
C ASN A 14 5.37 5.73 -18.21
N SER A 15 4.92 4.64 -17.57
CA SER A 15 4.02 3.64 -18.15
C SER A 15 2.54 4.03 -18.06
N ASP A 16 2.18 4.91 -17.12
CA ASP A 16 0.82 5.40 -16.92
C ASP A 16 0.86 6.84 -16.40
N PRO A 17 0.70 7.84 -17.28
CA PRO A 17 0.74 9.24 -16.89
C PRO A 17 -0.38 9.68 -15.93
N SER A 18 -1.43 8.88 -15.76
CA SER A 18 -2.55 9.19 -14.86
C SER A 18 -2.26 8.80 -13.40
N GLU A 19 -1.25 7.96 -13.18
CA GLU A 19 -0.90 7.41 -11.87
C GLU A 19 0.38 8.07 -11.31
N SER A 20 0.30 8.62 -10.09
CA SER A 20 1.48 9.16 -9.39
C SER A 20 2.36 8.04 -8.82
N ARG A 21 3.68 8.22 -8.82
CA ARG A 21 4.66 7.24 -8.32
C ARG A 21 4.37 6.75 -6.89
N TRP A 22 3.98 7.65 -5.98
CA TRP A 22 3.68 7.27 -4.59
C TRP A 22 2.49 6.31 -4.47
N ARG A 23 1.48 6.47 -5.33
CA ARG A 23 0.29 5.61 -5.32
C ARG A 23 0.67 4.21 -5.78
N ASN A 24 1.42 4.10 -6.88
CA ASN A 24 1.96 2.82 -7.33
C ASN A 24 2.83 2.14 -6.25
N ALA A 25 3.69 2.89 -5.56
CA ALA A 25 4.47 2.36 -4.44
C ALA A 25 3.58 1.81 -3.30
N ALA A 26 2.51 2.54 -2.94
CA ALA A 26 1.53 2.07 -1.97
C ALA A 26 0.79 0.81 -2.47
N GLN A 27 0.45 0.72 -3.76
CA GLN A 27 -0.15 -0.49 -4.35
C GLN A 27 0.77 -1.70 -4.21
N TRP A 28 2.08 -1.55 -4.46
CA TRP A 28 3.06 -2.62 -4.27
C TRP A 28 3.19 -3.04 -2.80
N ALA A 29 3.24 -2.09 -1.87
CA ALA A 29 3.25 -2.39 -0.45
C ALA A 29 2.00 -3.18 -0.02
N ARG A 30 0.81 -2.79 -0.49
CA ARG A 30 -0.42 -3.56 -0.25
C ARG A 30 -0.32 -4.97 -0.80
N ASN A 31 0.13 -5.11 -2.04
CA ASN A 31 0.24 -6.41 -2.71
C ASN A 31 1.15 -7.37 -1.92
N ALA A 32 2.30 -6.88 -1.45
CA ALA A 32 3.20 -7.65 -0.60
C ALA A 32 2.50 -8.10 0.71
N MET A 33 1.84 -7.17 1.42
CA MET A 33 1.15 -7.51 2.66
C MET A 33 -0.03 -8.46 2.48
N VAL A 34 -0.76 -8.39 1.37
CA VAL A 34 -1.81 -9.37 1.04
C VAL A 34 -1.20 -10.75 0.75
N LYS A 35 -0.09 -10.82 0.01
CA LYS A 35 0.63 -12.08 -0.25
C LYS A 35 1.18 -12.72 1.02
N GLU A 36 1.64 -11.91 1.97
CA GLU A 36 2.05 -12.35 3.31
C GLU A 36 0.86 -12.69 4.23
N GLY A 37 -0.38 -12.49 3.76
CA GLY A 37 -1.59 -12.75 4.51
C GLY A 37 -1.92 -11.72 5.59
N LEU A 38 -1.21 -10.59 5.66
CA LEU A 38 -1.37 -9.55 6.70
C LEU A 38 -2.54 -8.60 6.45
N LEU A 39 -2.90 -8.41 5.18
CA LEU A 39 -4.08 -7.66 4.78
C LEU A 39 -5.08 -8.58 4.10
N LYS A 40 -6.37 -8.28 4.24
CA LYS A 40 -7.44 -8.98 3.55
C LYS A 40 -7.40 -8.70 2.04
N THR A 41 -7.67 -9.73 1.25
CA THR A 41 -7.66 -9.64 -0.23
C THR A 41 -8.97 -9.06 -0.77
N ASP A 42 -10.07 -9.24 -0.04
CA ASP A 42 -11.47 -8.96 -0.42
C ASP A 42 -12.02 -7.64 0.14
N SER A 43 -11.16 -6.76 0.65
CA SER A 43 -11.57 -5.43 1.10
C SER A 43 -12.12 -4.57 -0.06
N PRO A 44 -13.11 -3.69 0.19
CA PRO A 44 -13.59 -2.74 -0.81
C PRO A 44 -12.48 -1.87 -1.40
N ARG A 45 -12.66 -1.41 -2.64
CA ARG A 45 -11.68 -0.55 -3.32
C ARG A 45 -11.41 0.71 -2.49
N GLY A 46 -10.13 0.99 -2.25
CA GLY A 46 -9.69 2.13 -1.44
C GLY A 46 -9.64 1.87 0.07
N ILE A 47 -10.09 0.71 0.54
CA ILE A 47 -10.03 0.30 1.95
C ILE A 47 -8.98 -0.80 2.11
N TRP A 48 -8.11 -0.64 3.10
CA TRP A 48 -7.14 -1.67 3.49
C TRP A 48 -7.56 -2.21 4.85
N GLU A 49 -7.96 -3.47 4.90
CA GLU A 49 -8.35 -4.12 6.14
C GLU A 49 -7.28 -5.09 6.61
N ILE A 50 -6.87 -4.97 7.87
CA ILE A 50 -5.90 -5.87 8.48
C ILE A 50 -6.55 -7.24 8.72
N SER A 51 -5.83 -8.29 8.35
CA SER A 51 -6.24 -9.67 8.62
C SER A 51 -6.02 -10.03 10.09
N GLU A 52 -6.41 -11.23 10.48
CA GLU A 52 -6.14 -11.73 11.83
C GLU A 52 -4.64 -11.97 12.07
N SER A 53 -3.94 -12.57 11.11
CA SER A 53 -2.48 -12.75 11.20
C SER A 53 -1.74 -11.40 11.20
N GLY A 54 -2.26 -10.40 10.48
CA GLY A 54 -1.77 -9.03 10.54
C GLY A 54 -1.90 -8.43 11.94
N ARG A 55 -3.04 -8.61 12.60
CA ARG A 55 -3.23 -8.16 14.00
C ARG A 55 -2.28 -8.85 14.96
N GLN A 56 -2.10 -10.16 14.84
CA GLN A 56 -1.16 -10.93 15.66
C GLN A 56 0.27 -10.42 15.53
N ARG A 57 0.72 -10.08 14.30
CA ARG A 57 2.04 -9.48 14.06
C ARG A 57 2.26 -8.19 14.84
N LEU A 58 1.25 -7.31 14.89
CA LEU A 58 1.36 -6.02 15.58
C LEU A 58 1.43 -6.15 17.11
N VAL A 59 0.83 -7.19 17.67
CA VAL A 59 0.87 -7.45 19.12
C VAL A 59 2.18 -8.12 19.54
N ALA A 60 2.85 -8.81 18.61
CA ALA A 60 4.11 -9.50 18.86
C ALA A 60 5.36 -8.59 18.73
N SER A 61 5.17 -7.25 18.64
CA SER A 61 6.22 -6.26 18.36
C SER A 61 6.55 -5.36 19.54
#